data_AF-G8SF38-F1
#
_entry.id   AF-G8SF38-F1
#
_cell.length_a   1.000
_cell.length_b   1.000
_cell.length_c   1.000
_cell.angle_alpha   90.00
_cell.angle_beta   90.00
_cell.angle_gamma   90.00
#
_symmetry.space_group_name_H-M   'P 1'
#
loop_
_entity.id
_entity.type
_entity.pdbx_description
1 polymer ?
#
loop_
_entity_poly.entity_id
_entity_poly.type
_entity_poly.pdbx_seq_one_letter_code
_entity_poly.pdbx_strand_id
1 'polypeptide(L)'
;MTDLESGSATEEIYNPVTVEQAIQNCADRIAKGVRIVASRYKTYQAAKRTLDRARAQAFLHYPGTQAEKKHAAELATIEERDARDSAYEEYKYARELAAALEDELRALQSINKSVTSAYNAVGVNR
;
A
#
# COMPACT_ATOMS: atom_id res chain seq x y z
N MET A 1 -38.73 -35.48 -1.40
CA MET A 1 -37.47 -35.97 -0.81
C MET A 1 -36.66 -36.40 -2.01
N THR A 2 -35.72 -35.65 -2.57
CA THR A 2 -34.67 -34.70 -2.10
C THR A 2 -33.98 -34.36 -3.45
N ASP A 3 -33.58 -33.17 -3.89
CA ASP A 3 -32.98 -32.00 -3.26
C ASP A 3 -33.19 -30.79 -4.20
N LEU A 4 -33.67 -29.68 -3.64
CA LEU A 4 -33.82 -28.37 -4.28
C LEU A 4 -33.00 -27.36 -3.47
N GLU A 5 -31.74 -27.64 -3.19
CA GLU A 5 -30.85 -26.75 -2.42
C GLU A 5 -29.45 -26.68 -3.03
N SER A 6 -29.37 -26.22 -4.27
CA SER A 6 -28.10 -25.85 -4.92
C SER A 6 -28.01 -24.34 -5.25
N GLY A 7 -28.65 -23.49 -4.44
CA GLY A 7 -28.44 -22.02 -4.43
C GLY A 7 -27.51 -21.51 -3.32
N SER A 8 -26.87 -22.42 -2.57
CA SER A 8 -26.53 -22.22 -1.14
C SER A 8 -25.15 -21.60 -0.79
N ALA A 9 -24.46 -20.86 -1.67
CA ALA A 9 -23.24 -20.18 -1.21
C ALA A 9 -22.82 -18.99 -2.06
N THR A 10 -22.94 -19.10 -3.38
CA THR A 10 -22.45 -18.07 -4.32
C THR A 10 -23.42 -16.90 -4.46
N GLU A 11 -24.72 -17.14 -4.24
CA GLU A 11 -25.77 -16.11 -4.34
C GLU A 11 -25.78 -15.15 -3.14
N GLU A 12 -25.43 -15.64 -1.94
CA GLU A 12 -25.27 -14.79 -0.75
C GLU A 12 -24.07 -13.83 -0.85
N ILE A 13 -23.04 -14.17 -1.63
CA ILE A 13 -21.80 -13.40 -1.71
C ILE A 13 -21.99 -12.06 -2.46
N TYR A 14 -22.98 -11.95 -3.36
CA TYR A 14 -23.16 -10.76 -4.21
C TYR A 14 -24.60 -10.25 -4.24
N ASN A 15 -25.11 -9.80 -3.09
CA ASN A 15 -26.28 -8.93 -3.06
C ASN A 15 -25.84 -7.45 -3.02
N PRO A 16 -26.68 -6.48 -3.42
CA PRO A 16 -26.30 -5.07 -3.44
C PRO A 16 -25.75 -4.56 -2.10
N VAL A 17 -26.36 -4.98 -0.99
CA VAL A 17 -25.99 -4.54 0.37
C VAL A 17 -24.60 -5.04 0.75
N THR A 18 -24.27 -6.31 0.47
CA THR A 18 -22.95 -6.89 0.80
C THR A 18 -21.84 -6.23 -0.02
N VAL A 19 -22.11 -5.92 -1.29
CA VAL A 19 -21.15 -5.23 -2.16
C VAL A 19 -20.93 -3.77 -1.71
N GLU A 20 -21.98 -3.04 -1.35
CA GLU A 20 -21.85 -1.68 -0.80
C GLU A 20 -21.06 -1.67 0.51
N GLN A 21 -21.30 -2.63 1.40
CA GLN A 21 -20.52 -2.75 2.64
C GLN A 21 -19.04 -3.05 2.35
N ALA A 22 -18.73 -3.89 1.35
CA ALA A 22 -17.37 -4.15 0.93
C ALA A 22 -16.69 -2.89 0.34
N ILE A 23 -17.41 -2.11 -0.47
CA ILE A 23 -16.94 -0.82 -1.00
C ILE A 23 -16.60 0.14 0.15
N GLN A 24 -17.51 0.30 1.12
CA GLN A 24 -17.29 1.18 2.27
C GLN A 24 -16.07 0.74 3.09
N ASN A 25 -15.95 -0.56 3.36
CA ASN A 25 -14.80 -1.13 4.07
C ASN A 25 -13.48 -0.89 3.31
N CYS A 26 -13.49 -1.03 1.99
CA CYS A 26 -12.32 -0.76 1.15
C CYS A 26 -11.94 0.73 1.17
N ALA A 27 -12.92 1.63 1.06
CA ALA A 27 -12.71 3.07 1.15
C ALA A 27 -12.11 3.49 2.51
N ASP A 28 -12.59 2.91 3.61
CA ASP A 28 -12.03 3.14 4.95
C ASP A 28 -10.58 2.65 5.06
N ARG A 29 -10.25 1.52 4.44
CA ARG A 29 -8.87 0.99 4.37
C ARG A 29 -7.97 1.93 3.57
N ILE A 30 -8.44 2.48 2.45
CA ILE A 30 -7.70 3.47 1.65
C ILE A 30 -7.43 4.72 2.49
N ALA A 31 -8.45 5.27 3.15
CA ALA A 31 -8.31 6.46 3.99
C ALA A 31 -7.28 6.27 5.11
N LYS A 32 -7.26 5.10 5.75
CA LYS A 32 -6.23 4.71 6.73
C LYS A 32 -4.86 4.55 6.08
N GLY A 33 -4.80 3.92 4.91
CA GLY A 33 -3.59 3.68 4.12
C GLY A 33 -2.84 4.96 3.77
N VAL A 34 -3.53 6.04 3.40
CA VAL A 34 -2.92 7.35 3.09
C VAL A 34 -2.06 7.86 4.25
N ARG A 35 -2.54 7.74 5.50
CA ARG A 35 -1.80 8.17 6.68
C ARG A 35 -0.55 7.31 6.91
N ILE A 36 -0.67 6.00 6.67
CA ILE A 36 0.45 5.06 6.79
C ILE A 36 1.53 5.40 5.75
N VAL A 37 1.16 5.57 4.49
CA VAL A 37 2.09 5.95 3.41
C VAL A 37 2.82 7.25 3.74
N ALA A 38 2.08 8.29 4.18
CA ALA A 38 2.66 9.57 4.55
C ALA A 38 3.64 9.43 5.74
N SER A 39 3.29 8.64 6.75
CA SER A 39 4.15 8.38 7.90
C SER A 39 5.44 7.66 7.49
N ARG A 40 5.34 6.59 6.69
CA ARG A 40 6.51 5.85 6.19
C ARG A 40 7.41 6.72 5.31
N TYR A 41 6.82 7.55 4.45
CA TYR A 41 7.58 8.49 3.64
C TYR A 41 8.35 9.50 4.50
N LYS A 42 7.73 10.02 5.57
CA LYS A 42 8.40 10.91 6.50
C LYS A 42 9.60 10.23 7.18
N THR A 43 9.44 8.97 7.61
CA THR A 43 10.54 8.17 8.18
C THR A 43 11.67 7.96 7.18
N TYR A 44 11.36 7.56 5.96
CA TYR A 44 12.34 7.41 4.88
C TYR A 44 13.11 8.71 4.63
N GLN A 45 12.41 9.85 4.53
CA GLN A 45 13.05 11.15 4.33
C GLN A 45 13.89 11.59 5.52
N ALA A 46 13.52 11.20 6.75
CA ALA A 46 14.34 11.45 7.92
C ALA A 46 15.64 10.62 7.87
N ALA A 47 15.54 9.31 7.62
CA ALA A 47 16.70 8.42 7.49
C ALA A 47 17.65 8.87 6.38
N LYS A 48 17.11 9.30 5.23
CA LYS A 48 17.89 9.87 4.14
C LYS A 48 18.71 11.09 4.57
N ARG A 49 18.08 12.05 5.28
CA ARG A 49 18.78 13.23 5.80
C ARG A 49 19.85 12.87 6.82
N THR A 50 19.60 11.86 7.66
CA THR A 50 20.59 11.36 8.63
C THR A 50 21.81 10.80 7.90
N LEU A 51 21.60 9.92 6.90
CA LEU A 51 22.67 9.40 6.05
C LEU A 51 23.47 10.51 5.37
N ASP A 52 22.80 11.49 4.76
CA ASP A 52 23.47 12.59 4.06
C ASP A 52 24.38 13.39 5.01
N ARG A 53 23.92 13.66 6.24
CA ARG A 53 24.70 14.36 7.27
C ARG A 53 25.86 13.52 7.77
N ALA A 54 25.63 12.26 8.12
CA ALA A 54 26.66 11.36 8.63
C ALA A 54 27.76 11.17 7.59
N ARG A 55 27.39 10.99 6.31
CA ARG A 55 28.35 10.82 5.21
C ARG A 55 29.18 12.07 4.99
N ALA A 56 28.55 13.25 5.01
CA ALA A 56 29.28 14.51 4.89
C ALA A 56 30.25 14.72 6.06
N GLN A 57 29.83 14.41 7.29
CA GLN A 57 30.69 14.52 8.48
C GLN A 57 31.88 13.55 8.40
N ALA A 58 31.65 12.30 8.05
CA ALA A 58 32.68 11.28 7.90
C ALA A 58 33.69 11.66 6.80
N PHE A 59 33.19 12.17 5.65
CA PHE A 59 34.03 12.61 4.54
C PHE A 59 34.95 13.78 4.92
N LEU A 60 34.44 14.74 5.69
CA LEU A 60 35.22 15.90 6.12
C LEU A 60 36.24 15.57 7.22
N HIS A 61 35.91 14.65 8.13
CA HIS A 61 36.80 14.26 9.23
C HIS A 61 37.93 13.32 8.81
N TYR A 62 37.71 12.48 7.79
CA TYR A 62 38.72 11.52 7.39
C TYR A 62 39.97 12.23 6.82
N PRO A 63 41.17 11.97 7.37
CA PRO A 63 42.42 12.48 6.81
C PRO A 63 42.81 11.63 5.60
N GLY A 64 43.28 12.27 4.52
CA GLY A 64 43.74 11.54 3.34
C GLY A 64 43.32 12.17 2.03
N THR A 65 43.60 11.47 0.95
CA THR A 65 43.23 11.88 -0.41
C THR A 65 41.71 11.83 -0.61
N GLN A 66 41.22 12.50 -1.64
CA GLN A 66 39.78 12.56 -1.92
C GLN A 66 39.15 11.17 -2.13
N ALA A 67 39.90 10.23 -2.74
CA ALA A 67 39.44 8.87 -2.98
C ALA A 67 39.30 8.08 -1.66
N GLU A 68 40.28 8.18 -0.77
CA GLU A 68 40.25 7.50 0.53
C GLU A 68 39.13 8.06 1.42
N LYS A 69 38.93 9.39 1.42
CA LYS A 69 37.82 10.03 2.14
C LYS A 69 36.46 9.51 1.69
N LYS A 70 36.29 9.28 0.39
CA LYS A 70 35.03 8.77 -0.16
C LYS A 70 34.74 7.36 0.36
N HIS A 71 35.73 6.47 0.29
CA HIS A 71 35.58 5.09 0.76
C HIS A 71 35.41 5.03 2.29
N ALA A 72 36.16 5.83 3.04
CA ALA A 72 36.01 5.91 4.48
C ALA A 72 34.62 6.39 4.90
N ALA A 73 34.07 7.42 4.22
CA ALA A 73 32.72 7.90 4.48
C ALA A 73 31.65 6.86 4.11
N GLU A 74 31.86 6.08 3.05
CA GLU A 74 30.96 4.98 2.67
C GLU A 74 30.97 3.85 3.71
N LEU A 75 32.15 3.44 4.20
CA LEU A 75 32.28 2.43 5.25
C LEU A 75 31.71 2.90 6.58
N ALA A 76 31.94 4.17 6.94
CA ALA A 76 31.47 4.74 8.19
C ALA A 76 29.94 4.95 8.25
N THR A 77 29.24 4.86 7.12
CA THR A 77 27.79 5.14 7.05
C THR A 77 26.93 3.95 6.60
N ILE A 78 27.46 2.74 6.77
CA ILE A 78 26.74 1.51 6.41
C ILE A 78 25.42 1.42 7.20
N GLU A 79 25.45 1.68 8.51
CA GLU A 79 24.26 1.57 9.37
C GLU A 79 23.17 2.57 8.97
N GLU A 80 23.52 3.83 8.70
CA GLU A 80 22.55 4.82 8.21
C GLU A 80 22.02 4.47 6.83
N ARG A 81 22.83 3.83 5.99
CA ARG A 81 22.40 3.37 4.67
C ARG A 81 21.38 2.25 4.79
N ASP A 82 21.65 1.26 5.63
CA ASP A 82 20.76 0.13 5.90
C ASP A 82 19.44 0.62 6.52
N ALA A 83 19.50 1.55 7.48
CA ALA A 83 18.31 2.16 8.06
C ALA A 83 17.48 2.92 7.01
N ARG A 84 18.13 3.64 6.08
CA ARG A 84 17.45 4.33 4.98
C ARG A 84 16.82 3.34 4.00
N ASP A 85 17.51 2.25 3.66
CA ASP A 85 17.04 1.24 2.73
C ASP A 85 15.85 0.46 3.31
N SER A 86 15.92 0.05 4.57
CA SER A 86 14.78 -0.54 5.28
C SER A 86 13.57 0.40 5.32
N ALA A 87 13.78 1.68 5.64
CA ALA A 87 12.68 2.66 5.64
C ALA A 87 12.10 2.90 4.23
N TYR A 88 12.92 2.77 3.18
CA TYR A 88 12.47 2.87 1.80
C TYR A 88 11.59 1.68 1.39
N GLU A 89 12.00 0.46 1.76
CA GLU A 89 11.23 -0.76 1.50
C GLU A 89 9.85 -0.71 2.16
N GLU A 90 9.79 -0.30 3.42
CA GLU A 90 8.53 -0.10 4.16
C GLU A 90 7.61 0.93 3.49
N TYR A 91 8.17 2.05 3.03
CA TYR A 91 7.42 3.05 2.29
C TYR A 91 6.93 2.52 0.94
N LYS A 92 7.78 1.80 0.21
CA LYS A 92 7.44 1.21 -1.09
C LYS A 92 6.30 0.19 -0.94
N TYR A 93 6.41 -0.72 0.02
CA TYR A 93 5.38 -1.69 0.32
C TYR A 93 4.05 -1.01 0.67
N ALA A 94 4.06 0.02 1.52
CA ALA A 94 2.85 0.77 1.86
C ALA A 94 2.20 1.42 0.63
N ARG A 95 2.99 1.90 -0.33
CA ARG A 95 2.47 2.45 -1.59
C ARG A 95 1.87 1.40 -2.51
N GLU A 96 2.53 0.25 -2.63
CA GLU A 96 2.02 -0.86 -3.44
C GLU A 96 0.70 -1.39 -2.87
N LEU A 97 0.60 -1.50 -1.54
CA LEU A 97 -0.65 -1.85 -0.88
C LEU A 97 -1.76 -0.82 -1.13
N ALA A 98 -1.44 0.48 -1.06
CA ALA A 98 -2.41 1.53 -1.37
C ALA A 98 -2.94 1.42 -2.82
N ALA A 99 -2.05 1.16 -3.79
CA ALA A 99 -2.44 0.94 -5.18
C ALA A 99 -3.32 -0.31 -5.34
N ALA A 100 -2.97 -1.41 -4.67
CA ALA A 100 -3.78 -2.63 -4.69
C ALA A 100 -5.20 -2.41 -4.12
N LEU A 101 -5.34 -1.58 -3.08
CA LEU A 101 -6.64 -1.20 -2.54
C LEU A 101 -7.46 -0.35 -3.52
N GLU A 102 -6.83 0.56 -4.26
CA GLU A 102 -7.50 1.33 -5.30
C GLU A 102 -8.03 0.42 -6.42
N ASP A 103 -7.27 -0.59 -6.81
CA ASP A 103 -7.70 -1.59 -7.79
C ASP A 103 -8.81 -2.50 -7.25
N GLU A 104 -8.73 -2.89 -5.97
CA GLU A 104 -9.81 -3.62 -5.27
C GLU A 104 -11.11 -2.81 -5.28
N LEU A 105 -11.05 -1.51 -4.98
CA LEU A 105 -12.21 -0.62 -5.02
C LEU A 105 -12.83 -0.54 -6.43
N ARG A 106 -11.99 -0.42 -7.46
CA ARG A 106 -12.47 -0.41 -8.86
C ARG A 106 -13.16 -1.73 -9.23
N ALA A 107 -12.61 -2.86 -8.80
CA ALA A 107 -13.21 -4.17 -9.03
C ALA A 107 -14.58 -4.28 -8.34
N LEU A 108 -14.69 -3.86 -7.08
CA LEU A 108 -15.94 -3.86 -6.31
C LEU A 108 -17.01 -2.96 -6.96
N GLN A 109 -16.63 -1.76 -7.44
CA GLN A 109 -17.55 -0.87 -8.16
C GLN A 109 -18.03 -1.47 -9.49
N SER A 110 -17.19 -2.24 -10.18
CA SER A 110 -17.59 -2.96 -11.39
C SER A 110 -18.61 -4.06 -11.08
N ILE A 111 -18.36 -4.84 -10.02
CA ILE A 111 -19.28 -5.87 -9.54
C ILE A 111 -20.62 -5.26 -9.13
N ASN A 112 -20.62 -4.16 -8.39
CA ASN A 112 -21.84 -3.46 -7.97
C ASN A 112 -22.74 -3.07 -9.17
N LYS A 113 -22.14 -2.54 -10.25
CA LYS A 113 -22.85 -2.22 -11.49
C LYS A 113 -23.50 -3.45 -12.12
N SER A 114 -22.77 -4.57 -12.16
CA SER A 114 -23.28 -5.84 -12.69
C SER A 114 -24.46 -6.36 -11.85
N VAL A 115 -24.30 -6.40 -10.52
CA VAL A 115 -25.34 -6.84 -9.58
C VAL A 115 -26.59 -5.97 -9.72
N THR A 116 -26.45 -4.65 -9.68
CA THR A 116 -27.58 -3.72 -9.83
C THR A 116 -28.31 -3.91 -11.16
N SER A 117 -27.58 -4.15 -12.24
CA SER A 117 -28.18 -4.42 -13.57
C SER A 117 -28.99 -5.72 -13.59
N ALA A 118 -28.49 -6.78 -12.96
CA ALA A 118 -29.20 -8.05 -12.85
C ALA A 118 -30.50 -7.92 -12.04
N TYR A 119 -30.47 -7.24 -10.89
CA TYR A 119 -31.67 -7.02 -10.06
C TYR A 119 -32.70 -6.13 -10.78
N ASN A 120 -32.27 -5.11 -11.53
CA ASN A 120 -33.18 -4.28 -12.32
C ASN A 120 -33.85 -5.06 -13.45
N ALA A 121 -33.12 -5.96 -14.14
CA ALA A 121 -33.69 -6.81 -15.19
C ALA A 121 -34.77 -7.76 -14.66
N VAL A 122 -34.61 -8.26 -13.42
CA VAL A 122 -35.62 -9.10 -12.75
C VAL A 122 -36.84 -8.28 -12.33
N GLY A 123 -36.67 -7.02 -11.93
CA GLY A 123 -37.77 -6.12 -11.56
C GLY A 123 -38.63 -5.62 -12.72
N VAL A 124 -38.10 -5.62 -13.95
CA VAL A 124 -38.80 -5.15 -15.17
C VAL A 124 -39.72 -6.22 -15.79
N ASN A 125 -39.59 -7.49 -15.40
CA ASN A 125 -40.41 -8.61 -15.92
C ASN A 125 -41.66 -8.92 -15.07
N ARG A 126 -42.28 -7.91 -14.45
CA ARG A 126 -43.57 -8.04 -13.74
C ARG A 126 -44.60 -7.05 -14.23
#